data_AF-A0A1X6NUI8-F1
#
_entry.id   AF-A0A1X6NUI8-F1
#
_cell.length_a   1.000
_cell.length_b   1.000
_cell.length_c   1.000
_cell.angle_alpha   90.00
_cell.angle_beta   90.00
_cell.angle_gamma   90.00
#
_symmetry.space_group_name_H-M   'P 1'
#
loop_
_entity.id
_entity.type
_entity.pdbx_description
1 polymer ?
#
loop_
_entity_poly.entity_id
_entity_poly.type
_entity_poly.pdbx_seq_one_letter_code
_entity_poly.pdbx_strand_id
1 'polypeptide(L)'
;MATTVMGVFGAAAADGGAPPRFIYLAWSPTGVAGVDGAIALVGEGATYDAGGSNLKTGAERMLGLMKVDMGGAAAVLGAARALAEMRPPVEGHVVLAACENFISDTARWPGNIITASSGVTNEVGNTDAETRLTAADSLAYAPGLPAGTHVFELSTFMGAVIVALDQSIGGLMAPYDDLATSLVSAAAAAGERLWCLPLDGTYVSSLDSTLAGVNSIGAKGGVGAGTITAGLFFAKFVRAGALWAHIDIAGAARNHGGGGGGTGYGVATLVRSVHAFGRVGRGRGDSALTRRSAGTVGRRSEAVVEFFGRHFEWCFWQSLTLNRVSCVFLCDMRHCHENVPRIKILRTLM
;
A
#
# COMPACT_ATOMS: atom_id res chain seq x y z
N MET A 1 -11.45 1.95 22.26
CA MET A 1 -11.47 2.30 20.83
C MET A 1 -12.48 1.40 20.14
N ALA A 2 -13.51 2.01 19.56
CA ALA A 2 -14.65 1.35 18.94
C ALA A 2 -14.22 0.36 17.86
N THR A 3 -15.02 -0.68 17.65
CA THR A 3 -14.96 -1.52 16.45
C THR A 3 -15.17 -0.59 15.26
N THR A 4 -14.08 -0.19 14.60
CA THR A 4 -14.17 0.58 13.36
C THR A 4 -14.93 -0.29 12.36
N VAL A 5 -16.18 0.09 12.06
CA VAL A 5 -16.96 -0.56 11.01
C VAL A 5 -16.23 -0.22 9.70
N MET A 6 -15.54 -1.21 9.15
CA MET A 6 -14.82 -1.09 7.88
C MET A 6 -15.85 -1.13 6.75
N GLY A 7 -16.59 -0.03 6.55
CA GLY A 7 -17.75 -0.02 5.67
C GLY A 7 -17.39 -0.20 4.19
N VAL A 8 -16.32 0.44 3.72
CA VAL A 8 -15.89 0.36 2.32
C VAL A 8 -15.13 -0.94 2.05
N PHE A 9 -14.24 -1.35 2.93
CA PHE A 9 -13.57 -2.65 2.84
C PHE A 9 -14.55 -3.81 3.00
N GLY A 10 -15.49 -3.72 3.93
CA GLY A 10 -16.51 -4.75 4.17
C GLY A 10 -17.42 -4.93 2.96
N ALA A 11 -17.82 -3.85 2.29
CA ALA A 11 -18.53 -3.93 1.02
C ALA A 11 -17.64 -4.46 -0.10
N ALA A 12 -16.34 -4.09 -0.13
CA ALA A 12 -15.42 -4.61 -1.13
C ALA A 12 -15.24 -6.14 -1.02
N ALA A 13 -15.31 -6.64 0.21
CA ALA A 13 -15.09 -8.03 0.53
C ALA A 13 -16.30 -8.96 0.33
N ALA A 14 -17.52 -8.41 0.22
CA ALA A 14 -18.73 -9.19 -0.03
C ALA A 14 -18.75 -9.83 -1.43
N ASP A 15 -17.84 -9.42 -2.29
CA ASP A 15 -17.68 -9.88 -3.66
C ASP A 15 -16.95 -11.23 -3.76
N GLY A 16 -16.17 -11.61 -2.73
CA GLY A 16 -15.29 -12.78 -2.73
C GLY A 16 -15.86 -14.07 -2.13
N GLY A 17 -15.27 -15.21 -2.47
CA GLY A 17 -15.59 -16.51 -1.84
C GLY A 17 -14.81 -16.73 -0.54
N ALA A 18 -13.63 -16.12 -0.42
CA ALA A 18 -12.85 -16.14 0.81
C ALA A 18 -13.23 -14.97 1.75
N PRO A 19 -13.38 -15.22 3.07
CA PRO A 19 -13.76 -14.17 3.99
C PRO A 19 -12.62 -13.13 4.17
N PRO A 20 -12.95 -11.82 4.19
CA PRO A 20 -11.97 -10.74 4.28
C PRO A 20 -11.13 -10.78 5.55
N ARG A 21 -9.95 -10.16 5.48
CA ARG A 21 -9.05 -9.97 6.62
C ARG A 21 -8.52 -8.55 6.64
N PHE A 22 -8.88 -7.80 7.68
CA PHE A 22 -8.16 -6.56 8.00
C PHE A 22 -6.99 -6.89 8.94
N ILE A 23 -5.76 -6.70 8.47
CA ILE A 23 -4.54 -7.14 9.15
C ILE A 23 -3.80 -5.90 9.67
N TYR A 24 -3.56 -5.88 10.99
CA TYR A 24 -2.72 -4.87 11.62
C TYR A 24 -1.53 -5.51 12.34
N LEU A 25 -0.33 -5.17 11.89
CA LEU A 25 0.94 -5.55 12.51
C LEU A 25 1.66 -4.30 13.01
N ALA A 26 2.40 -4.41 14.11
CA ALA A 26 3.30 -3.36 14.52
C ALA A 26 4.64 -3.92 14.99
N TRP A 27 5.71 -3.16 14.76
CA TRP A 27 7.01 -3.38 15.37
C TRP A 27 7.41 -2.13 16.15
N SER A 28 8.02 -2.36 17.30
CA SER A 28 8.65 -1.30 18.08
C SER A 28 10.16 -1.59 18.14
N PRO A 29 11.03 -0.57 18.03
CA PRO A 29 12.46 -0.74 18.17
C PRO A 29 12.80 -1.34 19.55
N THR A 30 13.69 -2.32 19.59
CA THR A 30 14.21 -2.90 20.84
C THR A 30 15.72 -2.70 20.92
N GLY A 31 16.24 -2.42 22.12
CA GLY A 31 17.68 -2.24 22.34
C GLY A 31 18.27 -0.94 21.76
N VAL A 32 17.45 0.08 21.53
CA VAL A 32 17.88 1.43 21.10
C VAL A 32 17.57 2.46 22.17
N ALA A 33 18.42 3.50 22.29
CA ALA A 33 18.30 4.52 23.33
C ALA A 33 17.12 5.50 23.14
N GLY A 34 16.44 5.45 21.99
CA GLY A 34 15.30 6.28 21.65
C GLY A 34 14.64 5.83 20.35
N VAL A 35 13.39 6.25 20.17
CA VAL A 35 12.60 6.05 18.95
C VAL A 35 12.57 7.40 18.21
N ASP A 36 13.12 7.42 16.99
CA ASP A 36 13.31 8.60 16.16
C ASP A 36 12.00 9.01 15.43
N GLY A 37 10.96 8.16 15.46
CA GLY A 37 9.61 8.47 15.03
C GLY A 37 8.78 7.22 14.74
N ALA A 38 7.60 7.40 14.13
CA ALA A 38 6.69 6.31 13.78
C ALA A 38 6.18 6.45 12.34
N ILE A 39 6.06 5.33 11.61
CA ILE A 39 5.57 5.29 10.22
C ILE A 39 4.52 4.21 10.00
N ALA A 40 3.49 4.53 9.21
CA ALA A 40 2.47 3.60 8.77
C ALA A 40 2.74 3.19 7.32
N LEU A 41 2.79 1.89 7.08
CA LEU A 41 2.89 1.28 5.76
C LEU A 41 1.53 0.62 5.47
N VAL A 42 0.86 1.12 4.45
CA VAL A 42 -0.45 0.62 4.00
C VAL A 42 -0.23 -0.12 2.69
N GLY A 43 -0.79 -1.32 2.59
CA GLY A 43 -0.69 -2.13 1.38
C GLY A 43 -2.04 -2.65 0.97
N GLU A 44 -2.38 -2.45 -0.31
CA GLU A 44 -3.51 -3.13 -0.94
C GLU A 44 -3.32 -4.65 -0.88
N GLY A 45 -4.37 -5.36 -0.45
CA GLY A 45 -4.37 -6.81 -0.31
C GLY A 45 -5.39 -7.54 -1.17
N ALA A 46 -5.74 -7.05 -2.37
CA ALA A 46 -6.64 -7.78 -3.26
C ALA A 46 -5.99 -9.11 -3.69
N THR A 47 -6.34 -10.21 -3.02
CA THR A 47 -5.67 -11.50 -3.24
C THR A 47 -5.99 -12.11 -4.59
N TYR A 48 -7.11 -11.68 -5.17
CA TYR A 48 -7.51 -11.96 -6.53
C TYR A 48 -8.52 -10.90 -6.97
N ASP A 49 -8.32 -10.35 -8.17
CA ASP A 49 -9.22 -9.36 -8.74
C ASP A 49 -9.79 -9.78 -10.11
N ALA A 50 -11.07 -10.14 -10.13
CA ALA A 50 -11.81 -10.36 -11.38
C ALA A 50 -12.48 -9.08 -11.90
N GLY A 51 -12.50 -8.01 -11.10
CA GLY A 51 -13.18 -6.75 -11.35
C GLY A 51 -14.60 -6.65 -10.80
N GLY A 52 -15.11 -7.70 -10.16
CA GLY A 52 -16.49 -7.75 -9.70
C GLY A 52 -17.49 -7.65 -10.86
N SER A 53 -18.60 -6.95 -10.65
CA SER A 53 -19.68 -6.81 -11.66
C SER A 53 -19.22 -6.09 -12.95
N ASN A 54 -18.23 -5.22 -12.86
CA ASN A 54 -17.43 -4.73 -13.99
C ASN A 54 -16.30 -5.71 -14.32
N LEU A 55 -16.67 -6.93 -14.73
CA LEU A 55 -15.72 -8.00 -15.00
C LEU A 55 -14.62 -7.53 -15.95
N LYS A 56 -13.36 -7.81 -15.62
CA LYS A 56 -12.22 -7.50 -16.49
C LYS A 56 -12.43 -8.12 -17.87
N THR A 57 -12.35 -7.28 -18.91
CA THR A 57 -12.42 -7.69 -20.32
C THR A 57 -11.23 -7.12 -21.10
N GLY A 58 -11.14 -7.27 -22.43
CA GLY A 58 -10.10 -6.55 -23.19
C GLY A 58 -8.63 -6.96 -22.90
N ALA A 59 -7.72 -6.00 -22.80
CA ALA A 59 -6.31 -6.26 -22.45
C ALA A 59 -6.13 -6.75 -20.99
N GLU A 60 -7.14 -6.53 -20.15
CA GLU A 60 -7.20 -6.93 -18.73
C GLU A 60 -7.67 -8.39 -18.55
N ARG A 61 -7.96 -9.09 -19.65
CA ARG A 61 -8.39 -10.52 -19.72
C ARG A 61 -7.44 -11.52 -19.07
N MET A 62 -6.26 -11.10 -18.64
CA MET A 62 -5.28 -11.97 -18.00
C MET A 62 -5.67 -12.23 -16.55
N LEU A 63 -6.87 -12.77 -16.31
CA LEU A 63 -7.39 -13.12 -14.99
C LEU A 63 -6.44 -14.04 -14.23
N GLY A 64 -5.72 -14.93 -14.93
CA GLY A 64 -4.65 -15.75 -14.34
C GLY A 64 -3.46 -14.96 -13.75
N LEU A 65 -3.32 -13.69 -14.10
CA LEU A 65 -2.34 -12.76 -13.55
C LEU A 65 -2.90 -11.93 -12.40
N MET A 66 -4.22 -11.78 -12.22
CA MET A 66 -4.80 -10.91 -11.18
C MET A 66 -4.65 -11.44 -9.75
N LYS A 67 -4.02 -12.59 -9.60
CA LYS A 67 -3.38 -13.00 -8.35
C LYS A 67 -2.23 -12.05 -7.91
N VAL A 68 -1.74 -11.17 -8.79
CA VAL A 68 -0.69 -10.17 -8.48
C VAL A 68 -1.24 -8.94 -7.74
N ASP A 69 -2.56 -8.81 -7.59
CA ASP A 69 -3.19 -7.59 -7.11
C ASP A 69 -3.07 -7.34 -5.60
N MET A 70 -2.31 -8.22 -4.95
CA MET A 70 -1.86 -8.10 -3.57
C MET A 70 -0.41 -7.61 -3.49
N GLY A 71 0.14 -7.10 -4.60
CA GLY A 71 1.53 -6.67 -4.72
C GLY A 71 1.90 -5.59 -3.72
N GLY A 72 0.97 -4.67 -3.43
CA GLY A 72 1.12 -3.63 -2.41
C GLY A 72 1.33 -4.22 -1.01
N ALA A 73 0.43 -5.11 -0.58
CA ALA A 73 0.55 -5.84 0.68
C ALA A 73 1.81 -6.71 0.74
N ALA A 74 2.19 -7.35 -0.36
CA ALA A 74 3.43 -8.13 -0.44
C ALA A 74 4.67 -7.25 -0.21
N ALA A 75 4.74 -6.10 -0.86
CA ALA A 75 5.84 -5.16 -0.71
C ALA A 75 5.94 -4.62 0.72
N VAL A 76 4.80 -4.23 1.31
CA VAL A 76 4.73 -3.74 2.69
C VAL A 76 5.14 -4.83 3.70
N LEU A 77 4.68 -6.07 3.54
CA LEU A 77 5.05 -7.16 4.43
C LEU A 77 6.52 -7.58 4.29
N GLY A 78 7.04 -7.62 3.06
CA GLY A 78 8.46 -7.84 2.80
C GLY A 78 9.32 -6.75 3.44
N ALA A 79 8.93 -5.48 3.30
CA ALA A 79 9.62 -4.37 3.95
C ALA A 79 9.55 -4.47 5.48
N ALA A 80 8.39 -4.77 6.05
CA ALA A 80 8.21 -4.92 7.50
C ALA A 80 9.08 -6.05 8.06
N ARG A 81 9.18 -7.19 7.37
CA ARG A 81 10.06 -8.29 7.75
C ARG A 81 11.53 -7.85 7.76
N ALA A 82 12.00 -7.21 6.68
CA ALA A 82 13.36 -6.72 6.59
C ALA A 82 13.67 -5.67 7.68
N LEU A 83 12.74 -4.73 7.92
CA LEU A 83 12.87 -3.69 8.94
C LEU A 83 12.93 -4.27 10.36
N ALA A 84 12.11 -5.28 10.67
CA ALA A 84 12.21 -5.97 11.95
C ALA A 84 13.59 -6.62 12.15
N GLU A 85 14.19 -7.20 11.10
CA GLU A 85 15.53 -7.78 11.20
C GLU A 85 16.63 -6.72 11.38
N MET A 86 16.52 -5.57 10.69
CA MET A 86 17.51 -4.49 10.79
C MET A 86 17.39 -3.64 12.05
N ARG A 87 16.22 -3.60 12.68
CA ARG A 87 15.93 -2.85 13.93
C ARG A 87 16.26 -1.36 13.81
N PRO A 88 15.72 -0.64 12.80
CA PRO A 88 15.87 0.80 12.78
C PRO A 88 15.23 1.39 14.05
N PRO A 89 15.69 2.57 14.50
CA PRO A 89 15.10 3.27 15.64
C PRO A 89 13.75 3.92 15.28
N VAL A 90 12.90 3.24 14.53
CA VAL A 90 11.61 3.74 14.03
C VAL A 90 10.51 2.75 14.38
N GLU A 91 9.44 3.22 15.02
CA GLU A 91 8.23 2.44 15.23
C GLU A 91 7.48 2.29 13.91
N GLY A 92 6.96 1.12 13.64
CA GLY A 92 6.27 0.87 12.40
C GLY A 92 4.97 0.13 12.55
N HIS A 93 4.04 0.50 11.69
CA HIS A 93 2.68 -0.01 11.66
C HIS A 93 2.37 -0.47 10.25
N VAL A 94 1.90 -1.69 10.10
CA VAL A 94 1.46 -2.26 8.83
C VAL A 94 -0.05 -2.42 8.88
N VAL A 95 -0.74 -1.86 7.88
CA VAL A 95 -2.20 -1.95 7.75
C VAL A 95 -2.54 -2.50 6.38
N LEU A 96 -3.23 -3.63 6.34
CA LEU A 96 -3.61 -4.29 5.09
C LEU A 96 -5.10 -4.64 5.13
N ALA A 97 -5.80 -4.32 4.06
CA ALA A 97 -7.16 -4.77 3.81
C ALA A 97 -7.10 -5.87 2.74
N ALA A 98 -7.20 -7.13 3.18
CA ALA A 98 -7.12 -8.29 2.28
C ALA A 98 -8.49 -8.88 1.99
N CYS A 99 -8.84 -8.98 0.71
CA CYS A 99 -10.09 -9.57 0.24
C CYS A 99 -9.93 -10.06 -1.21
N GLU A 100 -10.92 -10.77 -1.71
CA GLU A 100 -11.06 -11.08 -3.14
C GLU A 100 -12.10 -10.14 -3.74
N ASN A 101 -11.89 -9.72 -4.98
CA ASN A 101 -12.87 -9.01 -5.78
C ASN A 101 -13.39 -9.94 -6.88
N PHE A 102 -14.60 -10.45 -6.71
CA PHE A 102 -15.16 -11.48 -7.58
C PHE A 102 -16.64 -11.22 -7.87
N ILE A 103 -17.21 -11.91 -8.86
CA ILE A 103 -18.66 -11.85 -9.09
C ILE A 103 -19.33 -12.85 -8.17
N SER A 104 -20.25 -12.38 -7.35
CA SER A 104 -21.10 -13.18 -6.46
C SER A 104 -22.53 -12.64 -6.46
N ASP A 105 -23.45 -13.39 -5.83
CA ASP A 105 -24.83 -12.96 -5.60
C ASP A 105 -24.94 -11.81 -4.59
N THR A 106 -23.88 -11.56 -3.81
CA THR A 106 -23.74 -10.45 -2.87
C THR A 106 -22.78 -9.37 -3.34
N ALA A 107 -22.25 -9.47 -4.56
CA ALA A 107 -21.28 -8.51 -5.08
C ALA A 107 -21.89 -7.11 -5.17
N ARG A 108 -21.05 -6.10 -4.96
CA ARG A 108 -21.43 -4.70 -5.16
C ARG A 108 -21.65 -4.37 -6.64
N TRP A 109 -22.42 -3.31 -6.87
CA TRP A 109 -22.86 -2.88 -8.20
C TRP A 109 -22.44 -1.42 -8.42
N PRO A 110 -22.14 -1.02 -9.67
CA PRO A 110 -22.02 0.39 -10.01
C PRO A 110 -23.25 1.18 -9.54
N GLY A 111 -23.03 2.34 -8.94
CA GLY A 111 -24.04 3.19 -8.32
C GLY A 111 -24.35 2.86 -6.86
N ASN A 112 -23.82 1.77 -6.29
CA ASN A 112 -23.90 1.55 -4.85
C ASN A 112 -23.20 2.69 -4.09
N ILE A 113 -23.80 3.13 -2.98
CA ILE A 113 -23.21 4.14 -2.09
C ILE A 113 -22.77 3.43 -0.81
N ILE A 114 -21.47 3.53 -0.52
CA ILE A 114 -20.85 2.89 0.63
C ILE A 114 -20.25 3.94 1.54
N THR A 115 -20.45 3.82 2.85
CA THR A 115 -19.88 4.75 3.83
C THR A 115 -18.56 4.20 4.36
N ALA A 116 -17.48 4.94 4.18
CA ALA A 116 -16.17 4.61 4.75
C ALA A 116 -16.19 4.73 6.27
N SER A 117 -15.22 4.09 6.92
CA SER A 117 -14.96 4.25 8.35
C SER A 117 -14.70 5.70 8.78
N SER A 118 -14.25 6.56 7.86
CA SER A 118 -14.10 8.01 8.05
C SER A 118 -15.44 8.78 8.05
N GLY A 119 -16.55 8.13 7.69
CA GLY A 119 -17.86 8.76 7.47
C GLY A 119 -18.06 9.32 6.05
N VAL A 120 -17.02 9.33 5.21
CA VAL A 120 -17.14 9.75 3.80
C VAL A 120 -17.98 8.73 3.04
N THR A 121 -19.03 9.19 2.34
CA THR A 121 -19.82 8.35 1.44
C THR A 121 -19.17 8.29 0.06
N ASN A 122 -19.05 7.08 -0.48
CA ASN A 122 -18.46 6.79 -1.78
C ASN A 122 -19.48 6.13 -2.70
N GLU A 123 -19.74 6.73 -3.85
CA GLU A 123 -20.46 6.11 -4.95
C GLU A 123 -19.51 5.24 -5.76
N VAL A 124 -19.82 3.95 -5.90
CA VAL A 124 -19.04 3.00 -6.71
C VAL A 124 -19.31 3.29 -8.18
N GLY A 125 -18.40 3.97 -8.88
CA GLY A 125 -18.55 4.20 -10.32
C GLY A 125 -18.11 3.01 -11.18
N ASN A 126 -17.16 2.21 -10.69
CA ASN A 126 -16.70 0.96 -11.29
C ASN A 126 -16.23 0.00 -10.18
N THR A 127 -16.65 -1.26 -10.23
CA THR A 127 -16.30 -2.29 -9.23
C THR A 127 -14.89 -2.85 -9.38
N ASP A 128 -14.25 -2.64 -10.54
CA ASP A 128 -12.84 -2.91 -10.86
C ASP A 128 -11.90 -1.78 -10.38
N ALA A 129 -12.46 -0.79 -9.68
CA ALA A 129 -11.71 0.20 -8.94
C ALA A 129 -11.80 -0.11 -7.43
N GLU A 130 -11.72 -1.38 -7.06
CA GLU A 130 -11.83 -1.88 -5.69
C GLU A 130 -10.64 -1.50 -4.83
N THR A 131 -9.45 -1.36 -5.39
CA THR A 131 -8.27 -0.93 -4.63
C THR A 131 -8.51 0.38 -3.90
N ARG A 132 -9.20 1.31 -4.57
CA ARG A 132 -9.65 2.59 -3.98
C ARG A 132 -10.42 2.33 -2.70
N LEU A 133 -11.30 1.35 -2.75
CA LEU A 133 -12.21 1.00 -1.68
C LEU A 133 -11.47 0.30 -0.52
N THR A 134 -10.69 -0.73 -0.83
CA THR A 134 -9.96 -1.51 0.18
C THR A 134 -8.87 -0.67 0.88
N ALA A 135 -8.15 0.16 0.13
CA ALA A 135 -7.15 1.07 0.69
C ALA A 135 -7.77 2.29 1.39
N ALA A 136 -8.97 2.75 1.03
CA ALA A 136 -9.63 3.88 1.71
C ALA A 136 -9.83 3.62 3.21
N ASP A 137 -10.35 2.46 3.60
CA ASP A 137 -10.53 2.13 5.02
C ASP A 137 -9.20 1.89 5.73
N SER A 138 -8.20 1.36 5.03
CA SER A 138 -6.84 1.21 5.59
C SER A 138 -6.18 2.57 5.84
N LEU A 139 -6.33 3.52 4.92
CA LEU A 139 -5.88 4.90 5.04
C LEU A 139 -6.66 5.65 6.12
N ALA A 140 -7.98 5.45 6.23
CA ALA A 140 -8.81 6.03 7.28
C ALA A 140 -8.50 5.46 8.67
N TYR A 141 -7.96 4.24 8.76
CA TYR A 141 -7.48 3.64 10.00
C TYR A 141 -6.14 4.24 10.47
N ALA A 142 -5.24 4.60 9.54
CA ALA A 142 -3.91 5.11 9.86
C ALA A 142 -3.89 6.36 10.78
N PRO A 143 -4.82 7.34 10.67
CA PRO A 143 -4.97 8.43 11.62
C PRO A 143 -5.27 8.01 13.07
N GLY A 144 -5.67 6.77 13.35
CA GLY A 144 -5.81 6.28 14.71
C GLY A 144 -4.49 5.86 15.35
N LEU A 145 -3.41 5.76 14.57
CA LEU A 145 -2.14 5.19 14.98
C LEU A 145 -1.14 6.27 15.44
N PRO A 146 -0.15 5.93 16.27
CA PRO A 146 0.99 6.81 16.59
C PRO A 146 1.67 7.35 15.32
N ALA A 147 1.72 6.53 14.28
CA ALA A 147 2.28 6.88 12.98
C ALA A 147 1.34 7.62 12.02
N GLY A 148 0.13 8.02 12.43
CA GLY A 148 -0.86 8.62 11.52
C GLY A 148 -0.45 9.96 10.88
N THR A 149 0.75 10.48 11.17
CA THR A 149 1.35 11.66 10.52
C THR A 149 2.33 11.31 9.39
N HIS A 150 2.73 10.04 9.23
CA HIS A 150 3.65 9.57 8.19
C HIS A 150 3.11 8.26 7.61
N VAL A 151 2.58 8.30 6.39
CA VAL A 151 1.82 7.18 5.80
C VAL A 151 2.29 6.93 4.38
N PHE A 152 2.88 5.77 4.12
CA PHE A 152 3.19 5.32 2.76
C PHE A 152 2.22 4.22 2.37
N GLU A 153 1.55 4.40 1.26
CA GLU A 153 0.60 3.45 0.72
C GLU A 153 1.09 2.92 -0.63
N LEU A 154 1.04 1.59 -0.80
CA LEU A 154 1.44 0.89 -2.01
C LEU A 154 0.27 0.05 -2.53
N SER A 155 -0.01 0.17 -3.83
CA SER A 155 -1.07 -0.57 -4.51
C SER A 155 -0.70 -0.90 -5.96
N THR A 156 -1.20 -2.03 -6.47
CA THR A 156 -1.13 -2.46 -7.87
C THR A 156 -2.27 -1.84 -8.69
N PHE A 157 -2.43 -0.54 -8.51
CA PHE A 157 -3.72 0.11 -8.55
C PHE A 157 -4.40 0.24 -9.92
N MET A 158 -3.69 0.66 -10.99
CA MET A 158 -4.40 0.94 -12.25
C MET A 158 -3.54 0.78 -13.50
N GLY A 159 -4.16 0.21 -14.55
CA GLY A 159 -3.56 0.15 -15.88
C GLY A 159 -3.14 1.52 -16.43
N ALA A 160 -3.73 2.62 -15.96
CA ALA A 160 -3.33 3.98 -16.33
C ALA A 160 -1.86 4.30 -15.99
N VAL A 161 -1.30 3.78 -14.90
CA VAL A 161 0.13 4.01 -14.59
C VAL A 161 1.01 3.24 -15.57
N ILE A 162 0.57 2.06 -16.01
CA ILE A 162 1.27 1.24 -16.99
C ILE A 162 1.26 1.95 -18.35
N VAL A 163 0.12 2.55 -18.73
CA VAL A 163 0.05 3.37 -19.95
C VAL A 163 0.98 4.58 -19.88
N ALA A 164 1.12 5.20 -18.70
CA ALA A 164 1.93 6.41 -18.52
C ALA A 164 3.43 6.14 -18.37
N LEU A 165 3.81 5.10 -17.62
CA LEU A 165 5.18 4.85 -17.13
C LEU A 165 5.72 3.46 -17.50
N ASP A 166 4.95 2.66 -18.25
CA ASP A 166 5.28 1.30 -18.66
C ASP A 166 5.45 0.33 -17.46
N GLN A 167 6.10 -0.81 -17.68
CA GLN A 167 6.08 -1.97 -16.79
C GLN A 167 7.12 -1.97 -15.66
N SER A 168 7.95 -0.94 -15.54
CA SER A 168 9.16 -1.02 -14.69
C SER A 168 9.50 0.28 -13.97
N ILE A 169 8.55 1.20 -13.93
CA ILE A 169 8.64 2.46 -13.19
C ILE A 169 7.38 2.56 -12.33
N GLY A 170 7.55 2.73 -11.01
CA GLY A 170 6.42 3.03 -10.12
C GLY A 170 5.98 4.48 -10.26
N GLY A 171 4.67 4.74 -10.12
CA GLY A 171 4.12 6.08 -10.05
C GLY A 171 4.01 6.56 -8.61
N LEU A 172 4.62 7.70 -8.29
CA LEU A 172 4.55 8.33 -6.96
C LEU A 172 3.61 9.53 -7.00
N MET A 173 2.72 9.63 -6.04
CA MET A 173 1.94 10.84 -5.76
C MET A 173 2.12 11.22 -4.30
N ALA A 174 2.60 12.44 -4.06
CA ALA A 174 2.76 12.99 -2.72
C ALA A 174 2.47 14.50 -2.74
N PRO A 175 1.84 15.06 -1.70
CA PRO A 175 1.48 16.48 -1.66
C PRO A 175 2.65 17.40 -1.30
N TYR A 176 3.80 16.84 -0.90
CA TYR A 176 4.98 17.60 -0.48
C TYR A 176 6.20 17.22 -1.33
N ASP A 177 6.84 18.20 -1.96
CA ASP A 177 8.00 18.00 -2.85
C ASP A 177 9.19 17.36 -2.14
N ASP A 178 9.42 17.75 -0.88
CA ASP A 178 10.49 17.20 -0.05
C ASP A 178 10.31 15.69 0.19
N LEU A 179 9.07 15.26 0.47
CA LEU A 179 8.73 13.85 0.64
C LEU A 179 8.89 13.10 -0.68
N ALA A 180 8.39 13.68 -1.77
CA ALA A 180 8.51 13.07 -3.10
C ALA A 180 9.97 12.86 -3.49
N THR A 181 10.81 13.89 -3.31
CA THR A 181 12.25 13.87 -3.59
C THR A 181 12.97 12.80 -2.76
N SER A 182 12.62 12.68 -1.47
CA SER A 182 13.19 11.68 -0.58
C SER A 182 12.86 10.25 -1.03
N LEU A 183 11.61 9.99 -1.42
CA LEU A 183 11.17 8.67 -1.89
C LEU A 183 11.81 8.30 -3.23
N VAL A 184 11.87 9.23 -4.18
CA VAL A 184 12.55 9.02 -5.47
C VAL A 184 14.03 8.72 -5.25
N SER A 185 14.69 9.44 -4.33
CA SER A 185 16.09 9.20 -3.98
C SER A 185 16.29 7.84 -3.32
N ALA A 186 15.37 7.42 -2.44
CA ALA A 186 15.41 6.12 -1.79
C ALA A 186 15.23 4.98 -2.81
N ALA A 187 14.32 5.13 -3.77
CA ALA A 187 14.11 4.19 -4.87
C ALA A 187 15.36 4.07 -5.74
N ALA A 188 15.93 5.20 -6.17
CA ALA A 188 17.15 5.21 -6.97
C ALA A 188 18.31 4.50 -6.25
N ALA A 189 18.48 4.75 -4.94
CA ALA A 189 19.49 4.07 -4.12
C ALA A 189 19.19 2.56 -3.92
N ALA A 190 17.94 2.14 -4.04
CA ALA A 190 17.51 0.75 -4.03
C ALA A 190 17.65 0.05 -5.39
N GLY A 191 17.94 0.79 -6.47
CA GLY A 191 17.91 0.25 -7.83
C GLY A 191 16.49 0.16 -8.41
N GLU A 192 15.51 0.80 -7.78
CA GLU A 192 14.12 0.88 -8.23
C GLU A 192 13.86 2.24 -8.91
N ARG A 193 13.08 2.26 -9.99
CA ARG A 193 12.74 3.50 -10.70
C ARG A 193 11.38 3.99 -10.26
N LEU A 194 11.35 5.16 -9.64
CA LEU A 194 10.14 5.79 -9.15
C LEU A 194 9.98 7.18 -9.79
N TRP A 195 8.79 7.50 -10.29
CA TRP A 195 8.52 8.77 -10.96
C TRP A 195 7.35 9.51 -10.31
N CYS A 196 7.55 10.78 -9.97
CA CYS A 196 6.52 11.61 -9.35
C CYS A 196 5.51 12.11 -10.41
N LEU A 197 4.23 11.82 -10.17
CA LEU A 197 3.07 12.33 -10.90
C LEU A 197 2.39 13.44 -10.08
N PRO A 198 1.77 14.43 -10.73
CA PRO A 198 1.17 15.55 -10.03
C PRO A 198 -0.11 15.17 -9.29
N LEU A 199 -0.36 15.78 -8.13
CA LEU A 199 -1.66 15.84 -7.46
C LEU A 199 -2.34 17.18 -7.73
N ASP A 200 -2.67 17.42 -8.99
CA ASP A 200 -3.25 18.70 -9.42
C ASP A 200 -4.73 18.80 -9.00
N GLY A 201 -5.06 19.86 -8.25
CA GLY A 201 -6.41 20.10 -7.73
C GLY A 201 -7.48 20.27 -8.82
N THR A 202 -7.10 20.59 -10.06
CA THR A 202 -8.04 20.73 -11.19
C THR A 202 -8.78 19.44 -11.52
N TYR A 203 -8.23 18.27 -11.15
CA TYR A 203 -8.88 16.98 -11.36
C TYR A 203 -9.86 16.60 -10.25
N VAL A 204 -9.90 17.32 -9.12
CA VAL A 204 -10.73 16.93 -7.95
C VAL A 204 -12.21 16.86 -8.31
N SER A 205 -12.71 17.80 -9.12
CA SER A 205 -14.12 17.85 -9.54
C SER A 205 -14.55 16.66 -10.40
N SER A 206 -13.58 15.95 -11.01
CA SER A 206 -13.88 14.71 -11.76
C SER A 206 -14.41 13.59 -10.85
N LEU A 207 -14.08 13.64 -9.56
CA LEU A 207 -14.51 12.69 -8.52
C LEU A 207 -15.83 13.12 -7.85
N ASP A 208 -16.45 14.23 -8.25
CA ASP A 208 -17.68 14.70 -7.60
C ASP A 208 -18.85 13.76 -7.92
N SER A 209 -19.49 13.21 -6.90
CA SER A 209 -20.78 12.51 -7.03
C SER A 209 -21.95 13.47 -6.77
N THR A 210 -23.09 13.24 -7.42
CA THR A 210 -24.35 13.93 -7.07
C THR A 210 -25.11 13.24 -5.94
N LEU A 211 -24.70 12.02 -5.57
CA LEU A 211 -25.39 11.15 -4.60
C LEU A 211 -24.56 10.89 -3.34
N ALA A 212 -23.23 10.98 -3.43
CA ALA A 212 -22.28 10.69 -2.36
C ALA A 212 -21.24 11.81 -2.21
N GLY A 213 -20.41 11.73 -1.17
CA GLY A 213 -19.32 12.69 -0.93
C GLY A 213 -18.17 12.58 -1.94
N VAL A 214 -18.04 11.43 -2.62
CA VAL A 214 -17.05 11.18 -3.67
C VAL A 214 -17.52 10.02 -4.58
N ASN A 215 -17.11 10.02 -5.84
CA ASN A 215 -17.20 8.86 -6.74
C ASN A 215 -15.87 8.12 -6.76
N SER A 216 -15.91 6.78 -6.77
CA SER A 216 -14.71 5.97 -6.77
C SER A 216 -13.87 6.20 -8.02
N ILE A 217 -14.42 6.60 -9.16
CA ILE A 217 -13.66 6.92 -10.38
C ILE A 217 -13.85 8.38 -10.79
N GLY A 218 -13.00 8.86 -11.71
CA GLY A 218 -13.22 10.14 -12.40
C GLY A 218 -14.44 10.05 -13.33
N ALA A 219 -15.64 10.14 -12.76
CA ALA A 219 -16.90 9.92 -13.46
C ALA A 219 -17.36 11.14 -14.29
N LYS A 220 -16.81 12.34 -14.03
CA LYS A 220 -17.19 13.59 -14.71
C LYS A 220 -16.11 14.08 -15.67
N GLY A 221 -16.55 14.64 -16.80
CA GLY A 221 -15.72 15.46 -17.69
C GLY A 221 -14.74 14.71 -18.60
N GLY A 222 -14.81 13.37 -18.71
CA GLY A 222 -13.97 12.61 -19.64
C GLY A 222 -12.47 12.65 -19.29
N VAL A 223 -12.14 12.82 -18.02
CA VAL A 223 -10.76 12.93 -17.54
C VAL A 223 -10.03 11.59 -17.68
N GLY A 224 -9.01 11.54 -18.55
CA GLY A 224 -8.18 10.35 -18.77
C GLY A 224 -7.08 10.11 -17.73
N ALA A 225 -7.00 10.93 -16.68
CA ALA A 225 -5.93 10.92 -15.67
C ALA A 225 -6.19 9.91 -14.54
N GLY A 226 -6.39 8.63 -14.89
CA GLY A 226 -6.81 7.57 -13.95
C GLY A 226 -5.92 7.46 -12.70
N THR A 227 -4.60 7.44 -12.87
CA THR A 227 -3.64 7.40 -11.76
C THR A 227 -3.68 8.65 -10.88
N ILE A 228 -3.81 9.86 -11.47
CA ILE A 228 -3.85 11.11 -10.68
C ILE A 228 -5.16 11.20 -9.88
N THR A 229 -6.29 10.88 -10.52
CA THR A 229 -7.60 10.88 -9.83
C THR A 229 -7.66 9.85 -8.71
N ALA A 230 -6.89 8.76 -8.79
CA ALA A 230 -6.70 7.81 -7.70
C ALA A 230 -6.02 8.42 -6.48
N GLY A 231 -4.87 9.08 -6.69
CA GLY A 231 -4.15 9.75 -5.63
C GLY A 231 -5.02 10.81 -4.94
N LEU A 232 -5.79 11.58 -5.72
CA LEU A 232 -6.74 12.55 -5.19
C LEU A 232 -7.90 11.91 -4.42
N PHE A 233 -8.36 10.73 -4.83
CA PHE A 233 -9.33 9.95 -4.08
C PHE A 233 -8.75 9.53 -2.72
N PHE A 234 -7.55 8.97 -2.69
CA PHE A 234 -6.87 8.55 -1.45
C PHE A 234 -6.62 9.70 -0.48
N ALA A 235 -6.28 10.88 -0.99
CA ALA A 235 -6.07 12.08 -0.17
C ALA A 235 -7.29 12.44 0.71
N LYS A 236 -8.51 12.01 0.34
CA LYS A 236 -9.73 12.22 1.16
C LYS A 236 -9.78 11.37 2.44
N PHE A 237 -9.01 10.29 2.51
CA PHE A 237 -9.00 9.34 3.63
C PHE A 237 -7.79 9.51 4.55
N VAL A 238 -6.85 10.38 4.15
CA VAL A 238 -5.64 10.68 4.90
C VAL A 238 -5.90 11.85 5.86
N ARG A 239 -5.24 11.85 7.02
CA ARG A 239 -5.28 12.98 7.95
C ARG A 239 -4.71 14.23 7.27
N ALA A 240 -5.42 15.36 7.37
CA ALA A 240 -4.91 16.65 6.91
C ALA A 240 -3.54 16.96 7.55
N GLY A 241 -2.57 17.36 6.71
CA GLY A 241 -1.20 17.66 7.14
C GLY A 241 -0.29 16.45 7.36
N ALA A 242 -0.76 15.22 7.11
CA ALA A 242 0.10 14.04 7.18
C ALA A 242 1.07 13.99 5.99
N LEU A 243 2.31 13.60 6.26
CA LEU A 243 3.33 13.27 5.27
C LEU A 243 2.94 11.92 4.63
N TRP A 244 2.09 12.01 3.61
CA TRP A 244 1.54 10.87 2.90
C TRP A 244 2.09 10.73 1.49
N ALA A 245 2.28 9.49 1.06
CA ALA A 245 2.61 9.15 -0.32
C ALA A 245 1.82 7.92 -0.76
N HIS A 246 1.28 7.97 -1.98
CA HIS A 246 0.77 6.82 -2.70
C HIS A 246 1.78 6.42 -3.77
N ILE A 247 2.10 5.12 -3.82
CA ILE A 247 3.03 4.53 -4.77
C ILE A 247 2.27 3.46 -5.57
N ASP A 248 1.91 3.80 -6.80
CA ASP A 248 1.28 2.89 -7.76
C ASP A 248 2.36 2.00 -8.40
N ILE A 249 2.27 0.70 -8.12
CA ILE A 249 3.22 -0.32 -8.54
C ILE A 249 2.61 -1.31 -9.54
N ALA A 250 1.45 -1.01 -10.14
CA ALA A 250 0.74 -1.95 -11.02
C ALA A 250 1.62 -2.53 -12.14
N GLY A 251 2.46 -1.70 -12.77
CA GLY A 251 3.44 -2.17 -13.75
C GLY A 251 4.61 -2.90 -13.09
N ALA A 252 5.28 -2.21 -12.16
CA ALA A 252 6.57 -2.66 -11.63
C ALA A 252 6.50 -3.90 -10.72
N ALA A 253 5.35 -4.22 -10.14
CA ALA A 253 5.16 -5.34 -9.22
C ALA A 253 5.18 -6.71 -9.89
N ARG A 254 5.10 -6.77 -11.24
CA ARG A 254 5.03 -8.01 -12.00
C ARG A 254 6.26 -8.21 -12.87
N ASN A 255 6.73 -9.44 -12.99
CA ASN A 255 7.73 -9.81 -13.96
C ASN A 255 7.07 -10.05 -15.32
N HIS A 256 7.40 -9.21 -16.29
CA HIS A 256 6.85 -9.26 -17.65
C HIS A 256 7.66 -10.17 -18.61
N GLY A 257 8.78 -10.74 -18.14
CA GLY A 257 9.57 -11.71 -18.89
C GLY A 257 8.99 -13.14 -18.86
N GLY A 258 9.69 -14.07 -19.53
CA GLY A 258 9.21 -15.45 -19.75
C GLY A 258 9.04 -16.32 -18.50
N GLY A 259 9.51 -15.88 -17.32
CA GLY A 259 9.33 -16.58 -16.05
C GLY A 259 8.04 -16.25 -15.29
N GLY A 260 7.39 -15.12 -15.60
CA GLY A 260 6.24 -14.60 -14.83
C GLY A 260 6.56 -14.35 -13.35
N GLY A 261 5.52 -14.08 -12.55
CA GLY A 261 5.63 -13.86 -11.10
C GLY A 261 5.61 -12.39 -10.67
N GLY A 262 5.72 -12.14 -9.36
CA GLY A 262 5.88 -10.80 -8.80
C GLY A 262 7.36 -10.47 -8.61
N THR A 263 7.74 -9.19 -8.69
CA THR A 263 9.14 -8.70 -8.67
C THR A 263 9.67 -8.34 -7.28
N GLY A 264 8.78 -8.26 -6.28
CA GLY A 264 9.10 -7.67 -4.98
C GLY A 264 9.33 -6.15 -5.01
N TYR A 265 8.97 -5.46 -6.12
CA TYR A 265 9.14 -4.01 -6.25
C TYR A 265 8.49 -3.26 -5.07
N GLY A 266 9.20 -2.26 -4.56
CA GLY A 266 8.78 -1.39 -3.46
C GLY A 266 9.31 -1.84 -2.09
N VAL A 267 9.70 -3.11 -1.92
CA VAL A 267 10.32 -3.60 -0.67
C VAL A 267 11.58 -2.79 -0.36
N ALA A 268 12.48 -2.66 -1.34
CA ALA A 268 13.77 -2.00 -1.14
C ALA A 268 13.62 -0.49 -0.98
N THR A 269 12.76 0.16 -1.77
CA THR A 269 12.39 1.58 -1.60
C THR A 269 11.85 1.85 -0.20
N LEU A 270 10.88 1.07 0.28
CA LEU A 270 10.29 1.26 1.61
C LEU A 270 11.33 1.10 2.71
N VAL A 271 12.14 0.03 2.65
CA VAL A 271 13.20 -0.22 3.62
C VAL A 271 14.18 0.95 3.69
N ARG A 272 14.65 1.45 2.55
CA ARG A 272 15.59 2.58 2.52
C ARG A 272 14.96 3.86 3.03
N SER A 273 13.69 4.11 2.69
CA SER A 273 12.95 5.29 3.13
C SER A 273 12.78 5.31 4.65
N VAL A 274 12.38 4.19 5.26
CA VAL A 274 12.24 4.08 6.73
C VAL A 274 13.60 4.18 7.42
N HIS A 275 14.65 3.60 6.84
CA HIS A 275 16.00 3.74 7.40
C HIS A 275 16.53 5.18 7.34
N ALA A 276 16.19 5.94 6.29
CA ALA A 276 16.52 7.36 6.19
C ALA A 276 15.74 8.20 7.21
N PHE A 277 14.47 7.88 7.44
CA PHE A 277 13.60 8.53 8.42
C PHE A 277 14.21 8.52 9.83
N GLY A 278 14.71 7.37 10.30
CA GLY A 278 15.35 7.24 11.62
C GLY A 278 16.63 8.07 11.80
N ARG A 279 17.24 8.61 10.73
CA ARG A 279 18.44 9.46 10.84
C ARG A 279 18.11 10.94 11.04
N VAL A 280 16.91 11.38 10.68
CA VAL A 280 16.48 12.78 10.76
C VAL A 280 16.07 13.14 12.20
N GLY A 281 15.43 12.22 12.94
CA GLY A 281 14.97 12.43 14.32
C GLY A 281 16.06 12.73 15.37
N ARG A 282 17.35 12.52 15.04
CA ARG A 282 18.49 12.81 15.93
C ARG A 282 19.04 14.24 15.78
N GLY A 283 18.56 15.01 14.81
CA GLY A 283 18.88 16.44 14.66
C GLY A 283 17.71 17.28 15.16
N ARG A 284 17.98 18.22 16.07
CA ARG A 284 17.01 19.18 16.64
C ARG A 284 16.06 19.76 15.58
N GLY A 285 14.82 19.98 16.02
CA GLY A 285 13.72 20.52 15.23
C GLY A 285 14.10 21.71 14.37
N ASP A 286 13.86 21.57 13.08
CA ASP A 286 13.11 22.51 12.26
C ASP A 286 12.87 21.84 10.91
N SER A 287 11.85 22.32 10.22
CA SER A 287 11.49 21.99 8.84
C SER A 287 12.71 21.99 7.90
N ALA A 288 13.26 20.81 7.62
CA ALA A 288 14.14 20.57 6.48
C ALA A 288 14.26 19.07 6.25
N LEU A 289 13.47 18.53 5.34
CA LEU A 289 13.74 17.20 4.77
C LEU A 289 14.95 17.23 3.81
N THR A 290 15.63 18.37 3.68
CA THR A 290 16.71 18.59 2.72
C THR A 290 18.07 18.69 3.40
N ARG A 291 19.04 17.98 2.79
CA ARG A 291 20.49 17.96 3.04
C ARG A 291 20.99 17.15 4.24
N ARG A 292 21.02 15.82 4.09
CA ARG A 292 22.25 15.05 4.39
C ARG A 292 22.45 13.95 3.35
N SER A 293 23.64 13.95 2.78
CA SER A 293 24.15 13.01 1.77
C SER A 293 23.93 11.54 2.15
N ALA A 294 23.71 10.72 1.13
CA ALA A 294 23.71 9.26 1.17
C ALA A 294 24.84 8.70 2.06
N GLY A 295 24.52 8.45 3.34
CA GLY A 295 25.38 7.70 4.23
C GLY A 295 25.19 6.21 3.97
N THR A 296 26.27 5.52 3.64
CA THR A 296 26.34 4.09 3.33
C THR A 296 25.49 3.27 4.30
N VAL A 297 24.59 2.46 3.76
CA VAL A 297 23.88 1.44 4.51
C VAL A 297 24.94 0.40 4.90
N GLY A 298 25.00 -0.05 6.15
CA GLY A 298 26.03 -1.01 6.56
C GLY A 298 25.90 -2.31 5.74
N ARG A 299 27.01 -2.97 5.40
CA ARG A 299 27.03 -4.20 4.54
C ARG A 299 25.99 -5.26 4.93
N ARG A 300 25.71 -5.41 6.23
CA ARG A 300 24.70 -6.36 6.73
C ARG A 300 23.27 -5.93 6.37
N SER A 301 22.97 -4.64 6.42
CA SER A 301 21.68 -4.07 6.03
C SER A 301 21.50 -4.09 4.50
N GLU A 302 22.57 -3.88 3.72
CA GLU A 302 22.51 -4.02 2.25
C GLU A 302 22.21 -5.46 1.83
N ALA A 303 22.87 -6.44 2.45
CA ALA A 303 22.61 -7.85 2.19
C ALA A 303 21.18 -8.27 2.55
N VAL A 304 20.60 -7.70 3.61
CA VAL A 304 19.20 -7.94 4.01
C VAL A 304 18.22 -7.34 2.99
N VAL A 305 18.44 -6.08 2.58
CA VAL A 305 17.61 -5.41 1.55
C VAL A 305 17.62 -6.21 0.24
N GLU A 306 18.80 -6.64 -0.17
CA GLU A 306 19.01 -7.37 -1.44
C GLU A 306 18.46 -8.81 -1.38
N PHE A 307 18.55 -9.47 -0.23
CA PHE A 307 17.97 -10.80 0.00
C PHE A 307 16.43 -10.76 -0.08
N PHE A 308 15.79 -9.86 0.67
CA PHE A 308 14.32 -9.76 0.69
C PHE A 308 13.74 -9.19 -0.61
N GLY A 309 14.43 -8.26 -1.26
CA GLY A 309 14.01 -7.76 -2.57
C GLY A 309 13.99 -8.83 -3.67
N ARG A 310 14.82 -9.88 -3.58
CA ARG A 310 14.93 -10.93 -4.63
C ARG A 310 14.34 -12.29 -4.27
N HIS A 311 14.21 -12.65 -2.98
CA HIS A 311 13.81 -14.02 -2.55
C HIS A 311 12.44 -14.11 -1.89
N PHE A 312 11.77 -12.98 -1.62
CA PHE A 312 10.42 -12.99 -1.04
C PHE A 312 9.33 -13.42 -2.06
N GLU A 313 9.71 -13.57 -3.34
CA GLU A 313 8.83 -13.73 -4.50
C GLU A 313 7.97 -15.01 -4.55
N TRP A 314 8.41 -16.16 -4.01
CA TRP A 314 7.75 -17.46 -4.32
C TRP A 314 6.93 -18.09 -3.19
N CYS A 315 7.46 -18.19 -1.96
CA CYS A 315 6.78 -18.89 -0.87
C CYS A 315 5.58 -18.10 -0.29
N PHE A 316 5.65 -16.77 -0.33
CA PHE A 316 4.61 -15.90 0.23
C PHE A 316 3.39 -15.80 -0.69
N TRP A 317 3.65 -15.73 -2.00
CA TRP A 317 2.68 -15.67 -3.08
C TRP A 317 1.69 -16.84 -3.10
N GLN A 318 2.17 -18.08 -2.90
CA GLN A 318 1.28 -19.24 -2.77
C GLN A 318 0.49 -19.26 -1.45
N SER A 319 1.02 -18.63 -0.40
CA SER A 319 0.44 -18.70 0.94
C SER A 319 -0.80 -17.79 1.12
N LEU A 320 -0.88 -16.67 0.40
CA LEU A 320 -2.08 -15.80 0.45
C LEU A 320 -3.25 -16.33 -0.37
N THR A 321 -3.00 -16.91 -1.55
CA THR A 321 -4.05 -17.46 -2.42
C THR A 321 -4.67 -18.75 -1.90
N LEU A 322 -4.02 -19.45 -0.97
CA LEU A 322 -4.46 -20.77 -0.47
C LEU A 322 -5.27 -20.71 0.84
N ASN A 323 -5.88 -19.58 1.21
CA ASN A 323 -6.57 -19.44 2.50
C ASN A 323 -5.65 -19.73 3.72
N ARG A 324 -4.32 -19.63 3.52
CA ARG A 324 -3.27 -19.96 4.50
C ARG A 324 -2.47 -18.73 4.96
N VAL A 325 -3.02 -17.53 4.78
CA VAL A 325 -2.48 -16.26 5.34
C VAL A 325 -2.12 -16.44 6.82
N SER A 326 -2.90 -17.26 7.53
CA SER A 326 -2.73 -17.56 8.96
C SER A 326 -1.50 -18.41 9.33
N CYS A 327 -0.99 -19.27 8.43
CA CYS A 327 -0.16 -20.41 8.86
C CYS A 327 1.29 -20.41 8.39
N VAL A 328 1.66 -19.72 7.30
CA VAL A 328 3.06 -19.75 6.82
C VAL A 328 3.80 -18.48 7.22
N PHE A 329 3.26 -17.31 6.88
CA PHE A 329 3.90 -16.03 7.23
C PHE A 329 3.75 -15.66 8.71
N LEU A 330 2.55 -15.79 9.29
CA LEU A 330 2.37 -15.53 10.73
C LEU A 330 3.11 -16.56 11.60
N CYS A 331 3.32 -17.77 11.10
CA CYS A 331 4.06 -18.80 11.84
C CYS A 331 5.58 -18.55 11.74
N ASP A 332 6.10 -18.20 10.57
CA ASP A 332 7.52 -17.82 10.41
C ASP A 332 7.87 -16.51 11.15
N MET A 333 6.94 -15.54 11.18
CA MET A 333 7.10 -14.30 11.96
C MET A 333 6.98 -14.50 13.49
N ARG A 334 6.25 -15.53 13.93
CA ARG A 334 6.24 -15.98 15.34
C ARG A 334 7.49 -16.78 15.71
N HIS A 335 8.10 -17.47 14.75
CA HIS A 335 9.30 -18.31 14.93
C HIS A 335 10.61 -17.60 14.59
N CYS A 336 10.58 -16.32 14.19
CA CYS A 336 11.78 -15.50 14.13
C CYS A 336 12.48 -15.56 15.49
N HIS A 337 13.70 -16.11 15.49
CA HIS A 337 14.57 -16.38 16.64
C HIS A 337 14.40 -15.38 17.79
N GLU A 338 14.57 -15.84 19.04
CA GLU A 338 14.39 -15.13 20.32
C GLU A 338 14.97 -13.70 20.41
N ASN A 339 15.79 -13.29 19.45
CA ASN A 339 16.41 -11.98 19.37
C ASN A 339 15.74 -10.97 18.42
N VAL A 340 14.83 -11.31 17.50
CA VAL A 340 14.20 -10.34 16.55
C VAL A 340 13.10 -9.52 17.28
N PRO A 341 12.95 -8.19 17.05
CA PRO A 341 11.81 -7.43 17.56
C PRO A 341 10.52 -8.14 17.21
N ARG A 342 9.72 -8.48 18.23
CA ARG A 342 8.46 -9.19 18.02
C ARG A 342 7.52 -8.29 17.23
N ILE A 343 7.27 -8.63 15.97
CA ILE A 343 6.13 -8.08 15.23
C ILE A 343 4.88 -8.58 15.95
N LYS A 344 4.16 -7.67 16.60
CA LYS A 344 2.91 -7.99 17.26
C LYS A 344 1.81 -7.98 16.21
N ILE A 345 1.16 -9.14 16.02
CA ILE A 345 -0.14 -9.20 15.35
C ILE A 345 -1.13 -8.64 16.36
N LEU A 346 -1.54 -7.40 16.17
CA LEU A 346 -2.36 -6.72 17.16
C LEU A 346 -3.84 -7.00 16.94
N ARG A 347 -4.30 -7.09 15.68
CA ARG A 347 -5.67 -7.45 15.31
C ARG A 347 -5.76 -8.07 13.91
N THR A 348 -6.59 -9.10 13.80
CA THR A 348 -7.27 -9.47 12.55
C THR A 348 -8.75 -9.19 12.79
N LEU A 349 -9.32 -8.19 12.14
CA LEU A 349 -10.77 -7.96 12.21
C LEU A 349 -11.40 -8.84 11.13
N MET A 350 -12.35 -9.69 11.54
CA MET A 350 -13.27 -10.42 10.67
C MET A 350 -14.53 -9.59 10.45
#